data_AF-A0A7Y3AEI3-F1
#
_entry.id   AF-A0A7Y3AEI3-F1
#
_cell.length_a   1.000
_cell.length_b   1.000
_cell.length_c   1.000
_cell.angle_alpha   90.00
_cell.angle_beta   90.00
_cell.angle_gamma   90.00
#
_symmetry.space_group_name_H-M   'P 1'
#
loop_
_entity.id
_entity.type
_entity.pdbx_description
1 polymer ?
#
loop_
_entity_poly.entity_id
_entity_poly.type
_entity_poly.pdbx_seq_one_letter_code
_entity_poly.pdbx_strand_id
1 'polypeptide(L)'
;MKKRILIIDDETSIQEALSGVLEDEGFSSLTTSSAEKGLEFLEEENIDLVLLDIWLGEGMDGMTALEKIKEQSDIPVIMISGHGTIETAVQATHNGAYDFIEKPLSYDKIILSVSNGLRYAQLESENRLLREKSVRKSTLTGQSETINALREQIEMVAPTDAWVLIRGDHGTGKELVAQAIHQASASSHLPMIEVNCAAIPEELIESELFGHEKGSFT
;
A
#
# COMPACT_ATOMS: atom_id res chain seq x y z
N MET A 1 0.14 -17.88 11.69
CA MET A 1 -1.29 -18.22 11.48
C MET A 1 -1.47 -18.57 10.01
N LYS A 2 -2.38 -19.50 9.69
CA LYS A 2 -2.74 -19.75 8.29
C LYS A 2 -3.35 -18.47 7.71
N LYS A 3 -2.96 -18.09 6.50
CA LYS A 3 -3.57 -16.96 5.79
C LYS A 3 -5.02 -17.33 5.43
N ARG A 4 -5.94 -16.39 5.65
CA ARG A 4 -7.37 -16.61 5.46
C ARG A 4 -7.85 -15.95 4.19
N ILE A 5 -8.48 -16.75 3.33
CA ILE A 5 -8.94 -16.33 2.02
C ILE A 5 -10.47 -16.41 2.00
N LEU A 6 -11.11 -15.30 1.65
CA LEU A 6 -12.56 -15.25 1.48
C LEU A 6 -12.90 -15.60 0.04
N ILE A 7 -13.81 -16.56 -0.16
CA ILE A 7 -14.33 -16.96 -1.47
C ILE A 7 -15.79 -16.50 -1.55
N ILE A 8 -16.09 -15.68 -2.56
CA ILE A 8 -17.44 -15.19 -2.88
C ILE A 8 -17.79 -15.67 -4.28
N ASP A 9 -18.60 -16.72 -4.36
CA ASP A 9 -19.05 -17.33 -5.63
C ASP A 9 -20.41 -18.01 -5.37
N ASP A 10 -21.39 -17.89 -6.26
CA ASP A 10 -22.72 -18.46 -6.04
C ASP A 10 -22.80 -19.97 -6.35
N GLU A 11 -21.79 -20.52 -7.04
CA GLU A 11 -21.67 -21.93 -7.36
C GLU A 11 -20.95 -22.70 -6.24
N THR A 12 -21.69 -23.54 -5.51
CA THR A 12 -21.13 -24.35 -4.41
C THR A 12 -19.97 -25.25 -4.86
N SER A 13 -20.04 -25.81 -6.07
CA SER A 13 -18.97 -26.64 -6.64
C SER A 13 -17.66 -25.87 -6.80
N ILE A 14 -17.72 -24.57 -7.08
CA ILE A 14 -16.53 -23.73 -7.23
C ILE A 14 -15.97 -23.37 -5.86
N GLN A 15 -16.82 -23.04 -4.90
CA GLN A 15 -16.39 -22.84 -3.51
C GLN A 15 -15.66 -24.06 -2.94
N GLU A 16 -16.19 -25.27 -3.18
CA GLU A 16 -15.57 -26.52 -2.74
C GLU A 16 -14.24 -26.78 -3.44
N ALA A 17 -14.18 -26.59 -4.77
CA ALA A 17 -12.95 -26.75 -5.53
C ALA A 17 -11.86 -25.78 -5.09
N LEU A 18 -12.19 -24.49 -4.96
CA LEU A 18 -11.26 -23.46 -4.48
C LEU A 18 -10.81 -23.74 -3.04
N SER A 19 -11.73 -24.11 -2.15
CA SER A 19 -11.39 -24.44 -0.77
C SER A 19 -10.44 -25.62 -0.68
N GLY A 20 -10.67 -26.69 -1.44
CA GLY A 20 -9.78 -27.85 -1.49
C GLY A 20 -8.37 -27.48 -1.96
N VAL A 21 -8.26 -26.71 -3.05
CA VAL A 21 -6.99 -26.22 -3.58
C VAL A 21 -6.22 -25.39 -2.54
N LEU A 22 -6.92 -24.51 -1.83
CA LEU A 22 -6.33 -23.63 -0.81
C LEU A 22 -5.90 -24.39 0.44
N GLU A 23 -6.69 -25.38 0.88
CA GLU A 23 -6.36 -26.21 2.04
C GLU A 23 -5.12 -27.07 1.82
N ASP A 24 -4.96 -27.62 0.61
CA ASP A 24 -3.77 -28.41 0.21
C ASP A 24 -2.47 -27.59 0.32
N GLU A 25 -2.51 -26.29 0.00
CA GLU A 25 -1.38 -25.36 0.14
C GLU A 25 -1.27 -24.73 1.55
N GLY A 26 -2.09 -25.19 2.50
CA GLY A 26 -2.00 -24.77 3.91
C GLY A 26 -2.69 -23.45 4.23
N PHE A 27 -3.50 -22.91 3.32
CA PHE A 27 -4.37 -21.77 3.60
C PHE A 27 -5.62 -22.19 4.38
N SER A 28 -6.41 -21.22 4.83
CA SER A 28 -7.77 -21.45 5.32
C SER A 28 -8.74 -20.64 4.47
N SER A 29 -9.87 -21.23 4.10
CA SER A 29 -10.93 -20.54 3.36
C SER A 29 -12.13 -20.21 4.24
N LEU A 30 -12.81 -19.12 3.91
CA LEU A 30 -14.17 -18.82 4.33
C LEU A 30 -14.99 -18.63 3.06
N THR A 31 -16.19 -19.20 2.96
CA THR A 31 -16.98 -19.15 1.73
C THR A 31 -18.33 -18.51 1.96
N THR A 32 -18.84 -17.82 0.94
CA THR A 32 -20.18 -17.26 0.89
C THR A 32 -20.67 -17.17 -0.54
N SER A 33 -21.98 -17.24 -0.73
CA SER A 33 -22.64 -17.16 -2.04
C SER A 33 -23.17 -15.76 -2.39
N SER A 34 -22.96 -14.77 -1.52
CA SER A 34 -23.45 -13.40 -1.71
C SER A 34 -22.36 -12.40 -1.35
N ALA A 35 -22.26 -11.34 -2.17
CA ALA A 35 -21.35 -10.22 -1.96
C ALA A 35 -21.63 -9.49 -0.64
N GLU A 36 -22.90 -9.30 -0.29
CA GLU A 36 -23.33 -8.63 0.94
C GLU A 36 -22.75 -9.33 2.17
N LYS A 37 -22.90 -10.67 2.23
CA LYS A 37 -22.33 -11.46 3.32
C LYS A 37 -20.80 -11.52 3.27
N GLY A 38 -20.21 -11.40 2.08
CA GLY A 38 -18.76 -11.26 1.92
C GLY A 38 -18.23 -9.97 2.54
N LEU A 39 -18.95 -8.85 2.37
CA LEU A 39 -18.63 -7.58 3.01
C LEU A 39 -18.77 -7.66 4.53
N GLU A 40 -19.81 -8.32 5.05
CA GLU A 40 -19.96 -8.58 6.50
C GLU A 40 -18.74 -9.35 7.05
N PHE A 41 -18.29 -10.40 6.34
CA PHE A 41 -17.10 -11.15 6.76
C PHE A 41 -15.80 -10.32 6.73
N LEU A 42 -15.68 -9.34 5.85
CA LEU A 42 -14.52 -8.43 5.85
C LEU A 42 -14.49 -7.51 7.07
N GLU A 43 -15.65 -7.23 7.67
CA GLU A 43 -15.75 -6.42 8.90
C GLU A 43 -15.54 -7.27 10.17
N GLU A 44 -16.00 -8.52 10.16
CA GLU A 44 -16.00 -9.40 11.34
C GLU A 44 -14.73 -10.27 11.46
N GLU A 45 -14.09 -10.62 10.35
CA GLU A 45 -12.99 -11.59 10.30
C GLU A 45 -11.71 -10.97 9.72
N ASN A 46 -10.56 -11.51 10.16
CA ASN A 46 -9.28 -11.14 9.56
C ASN A 46 -9.07 -11.90 8.24
N ILE A 47 -9.43 -11.26 7.12
CA ILE A 47 -9.23 -11.77 5.77
C ILE A 47 -7.94 -11.19 5.17
N ASP A 48 -7.12 -12.05 4.56
CA ASP A 48 -5.85 -11.66 3.93
C ASP A 48 -5.98 -11.46 2.42
N LEU A 49 -6.97 -12.08 1.77
CA LEU A 49 -7.21 -12.01 0.33
C LEU A 49 -8.67 -12.40 0.00
N VAL A 50 -9.24 -11.82 -1.05
CA VAL A 50 -10.58 -12.18 -1.54
C VAL A 50 -10.49 -12.79 -2.95
N LEU A 51 -11.16 -13.93 -3.14
CA LEU A 51 -11.51 -14.49 -4.44
C LEU A 51 -12.98 -14.18 -4.72
N LEU A 52 -13.27 -13.44 -5.79
CA LEU A 52 -14.59 -12.88 -6.05
C LEU A 52 -15.07 -13.21 -7.46
N ASP A 53 -16.18 -13.93 -7.61
CA ASP A 53 -16.81 -14.11 -8.91
C ASP A 53 -17.41 -12.77 -9.39
N ILE A 54 -17.29 -12.49 -10.69
CA ILE A 54 -17.90 -11.33 -11.33
C ILE A 54 -19.43 -11.45 -11.28
N TRP A 55 -19.96 -12.64 -11.53
CA TRP A 55 -21.40 -12.88 -11.61
C TRP A 55 -21.83 -13.60 -10.35
N LEU A 56 -22.58 -12.90 -9.50
CA LEU A 56 -23.16 -13.47 -8.28
C LEU A 56 -24.67 -13.44 -8.46
N GLY A 57 -25.30 -14.62 -8.43
CA GLY A 57 -26.71 -14.88 -8.74
C GLY A 57 -27.69 -13.72 -8.54
N GLU A 58 -28.44 -13.71 -7.44
CA GLU A 58 -29.35 -12.60 -7.12
C GLU A 58 -28.70 -11.68 -6.08
N GLY A 59 -28.62 -10.38 -6.38
CA GLY A 59 -28.09 -9.36 -5.46
C GLY A 59 -27.05 -8.45 -6.11
N MET A 60 -26.08 -8.01 -5.31
CA MET A 60 -24.94 -7.22 -5.77
C MET A 60 -23.98 -8.06 -6.63
N ASP A 61 -23.61 -7.53 -7.79
CA ASP A 61 -22.61 -8.16 -8.66
C ASP A 61 -21.18 -8.03 -8.11
N GLY A 62 -20.27 -8.83 -8.65
CA GLY A 62 -18.88 -8.87 -8.21
C GLY A 62 -18.11 -7.59 -8.50
N MET A 63 -18.47 -6.85 -9.56
CA MET A 63 -17.80 -5.59 -9.90
C MET A 63 -18.15 -4.47 -8.91
N THR A 64 -19.42 -4.37 -8.52
CA THR A 64 -19.88 -3.45 -7.47
C THR A 64 -19.33 -3.85 -6.11
N ALA A 65 -19.23 -5.16 -5.84
CA ALA A 65 -18.61 -5.66 -4.62
C ALA A 65 -17.11 -5.30 -4.55
N LEU A 66 -16.37 -5.43 -5.65
CA LEU A 66 -14.96 -5.01 -5.73
C LEU A 66 -14.79 -3.54 -5.34
N GLU A 67 -15.60 -2.64 -5.90
CA GLU A 67 -15.53 -1.20 -5.59
C GLU A 67 -15.72 -0.95 -4.09
N LYS A 68 -16.73 -1.57 -3.47
CA LYS A 68 -16.98 -1.43 -2.02
C LYS A 68 -15.86 -2.00 -1.17
N ILE A 69 -15.32 -3.17 -1.54
CA ILE A 69 -14.20 -3.78 -0.82
C ILE A 69 -13.00 -2.82 -0.83
N LYS A 70 -12.73 -2.18 -1.97
CA LYS A 70 -11.61 -1.24 -2.13
C LYS A 70 -11.82 0.10 -1.44
N GLU A 71 -13.06 0.53 -1.22
CA GLU A 71 -13.36 1.68 -0.37
C GLU A 71 -13.11 1.40 1.12
N GLN A 72 -13.29 0.14 1.55
CA GLN A 72 -13.18 -0.25 2.96
C GLN A 72 -11.79 -0.79 3.34
N SER A 73 -11.05 -1.38 2.38
CA SER A 73 -9.82 -2.12 2.68
C SER A 73 -8.86 -2.22 1.49
N ASP A 74 -7.56 -2.22 1.79
CA ASP A 74 -6.48 -2.44 0.82
C ASP A 74 -6.24 -3.93 0.49
N ILE A 75 -7.05 -4.84 1.04
CA ILE A 75 -6.89 -6.29 0.83
C ILE A 75 -6.87 -6.61 -0.69
N PRO A 76 -5.95 -7.47 -1.18
CA PRO A 76 -5.94 -7.89 -2.57
C PRO A 76 -7.22 -8.65 -2.91
N VAL A 77 -7.84 -8.28 -4.03
CA VAL A 77 -9.04 -8.95 -4.57
C VAL A 77 -8.68 -9.53 -5.92
N ILE A 78 -8.86 -10.84 -6.09
CA ILE A 78 -8.69 -11.54 -7.35
C ILE A 78 -10.07 -11.86 -7.90
N MET A 79 -10.35 -11.34 -9.09
CA MET A 79 -11.63 -11.59 -9.76
C MET A 79 -11.60 -12.95 -10.47
N ILE A 80 -12.71 -13.67 -10.42
CA ILE A 80 -12.91 -14.94 -11.11
C ILE A 80 -14.07 -14.75 -12.09
N SER A 81 -14.00 -15.31 -13.30
CA SER A 81 -15.18 -15.34 -14.18
C SER A 81 -15.07 -16.40 -15.26
N GLY A 82 -16.18 -17.08 -15.57
CA GLY A 82 -16.28 -18.00 -16.71
C GLY A 82 -16.73 -17.35 -18.02
N HIS A 83 -17.11 -16.07 -17.99
CA HIS A 83 -17.55 -15.31 -19.17
C HIS A 83 -16.64 -14.10 -19.41
N GLY A 84 -15.39 -14.18 -18.96
CA GLY A 84 -14.43 -13.08 -19.01
C GLY A 84 -14.13 -12.66 -20.45
N THR A 85 -14.60 -11.49 -20.85
CA THR A 85 -14.02 -10.79 -22.00
C THR A 85 -12.76 -10.06 -21.55
N ILE A 86 -11.84 -9.80 -22.48
CA ILE A 86 -10.66 -8.94 -22.21
C ILE A 86 -11.12 -7.60 -21.61
N GLU A 87 -12.26 -7.07 -22.06
CA GLU A 87 -12.83 -5.82 -21.55
C GLU A 87 -13.19 -5.91 -20.07
N THR A 88 -13.87 -6.99 -19.63
CA THR A 88 -14.22 -7.17 -18.21
C THR A 88 -12.98 -7.34 -17.32
N ALA A 89 -11.96 -8.04 -17.80
CA ALA A 89 -10.70 -8.19 -17.06
C ALA A 89 -9.99 -6.84 -16.90
N VAL A 90 -9.90 -6.06 -17.98
CA VAL A 90 -9.32 -4.70 -17.96
C VAL A 90 -10.09 -3.78 -17.01
N GLN A 91 -11.43 -3.83 -17.05
CA GLN A 91 -12.26 -3.03 -16.16
C GLN A 91 -12.06 -3.42 -14.69
N ALA A 92 -11.99 -4.71 -14.38
CA ALA A 92 -11.71 -5.19 -13.03
C ALA A 92 -10.37 -4.66 -12.50
N THR A 93 -9.30 -4.77 -13.30
CA THR A 93 -7.98 -4.26 -12.90
C THR A 93 -7.99 -2.75 -12.74
N HIS A 94 -8.68 -2.02 -13.62
CA HIS A 94 -8.84 -0.56 -13.49
C HIS A 94 -9.59 -0.17 -12.21
N ASN A 95 -10.58 -0.97 -11.79
CA ASN A 95 -11.33 -0.79 -10.55
C ASN A 95 -10.58 -1.28 -9.30
N GLY A 96 -9.31 -1.65 -9.43
CA GLY A 96 -8.44 -1.99 -8.30
C GLY A 96 -8.33 -3.48 -7.98
N ALA A 97 -8.88 -4.37 -8.81
CA ALA A 97 -8.58 -5.79 -8.68
C ALA A 97 -7.07 -6.04 -8.82
N TYR A 98 -6.53 -6.91 -7.98
CA TYR A 98 -5.13 -7.29 -8.02
C TYR A 98 -4.83 -8.14 -9.26
N ASP A 99 -5.70 -9.11 -9.55
CA ASP A 99 -5.56 -10.04 -10.66
C ASP A 99 -6.94 -10.55 -11.12
N PHE A 100 -6.96 -11.23 -12.27
CA PHE A 100 -8.15 -11.82 -12.85
C PHE A 100 -7.87 -13.26 -13.33
N ILE A 101 -8.75 -14.20 -12.96
CA ILE A 101 -8.65 -15.62 -13.34
C ILE A 101 -9.90 -16.03 -14.13
N GLU A 102 -9.69 -16.48 -15.36
CA GLU A 102 -10.74 -17.03 -16.20
C GLU A 102 -11.07 -18.49 -15.80
N LYS A 103 -12.37 -18.83 -15.67
CA LYS A 103 -12.82 -20.24 -15.57
C LYS A 103 -12.63 -20.88 -16.97
N PRO A 104 -12.16 -22.15 -17.09
CA PRO A 104 -12.02 -23.14 -16.03
C PRO A 104 -10.79 -22.89 -15.15
N LEU A 105 -11.03 -23.00 -13.85
CA LEU A 105 -10.03 -22.82 -12.81
C LEU A 105 -8.97 -23.92 -12.88
N SER A 106 -7.70 -23.55 -12.99
CA SER A 106 -6.56 -24.48 -12.89
C SER A 106 -5.85 -24.28 -11.55
N TYR A 107 -5.51 -25.39 -10.89
CA TYR A 107 -4.77 -25.43 -9.62
C TYR A 107 -3.59 -24.44 -9.60
N ASP A 108 -2.68 -24.56 -10.57
CA ASP A 108 -1.45 -23.77 -10.63
C ASP A 108 -1.71 -22.27 -10.73
N LYS A 109 -2.71 -21.84 -11.51
CA LYS A 109 -3.06 -20.41 -11.65
C LYS A 109 -3.62 -19.84 -10.35
N ILE A 110 -4.48 -20.59 -9.66
CA ILE A 110 -5.07 -20.14 -8.38
C ILE A 110 -3.94 -19.93 -7.37
N ILE A 111 -3.09 -20.93 -7.18
CA ILE A 111 -2.00 -20.86 -6.19
C ILE A 111 -1.01 -19.76 -6.53
N LEU A 112 -0.64 -19.62 -7.80
CA LEU A 112 0.27 -18.56 -8.24
C LEU A 112 -0.32 -17.17 -7.96
N SER A 113 -1.58 -16.94 -8.33
CA SER A 113 -2.24 -15.64 -8.17
C SER A 113 -2.44 -15.30 -6.69
N VAL A 114 -2.93 -16.26 -5.88
CA VAL A 114 -3.09 -16.12 -4.42
C VAL A 114 -1.75 -15.85 -3.74
N SER A 115 -0.71 -16.63 -4.05
CA SER A 115 0.62 -16.42 -3.46
C SER A 115 1.21 -15.06 -3.81
N ASN A 116 1.00 -14.59 -5.04
CA ASN A 116 1.46 -13.27 -5.47
C ASN A 116 0.66 -12.14 -4.80
N GLY A 117 -0.66 -12.28 -4.70
CA GLY A 117 -1.53 -11.32 -4.00
C GLY A 117 -1.17 -11.17 -2.53
N LEU A 118 -0.98 -12.29 -1.82
CA LEU A 118 -0.55 -12.28 -0.41
C LEU A 118 0.83 -11.65 -0.23
N ARG A 119 1.78 -11.94 -1.13
CA ARG A 119 3.12 -11.34 -1.12
C ARG A 119 3.06 -9.84 -1.39
N TYR A 120 2.22 -9.40 -2.32
CA TYR A 120 1.98 -7.99 -2.61
C TYR A 120 1.48 -7.26 -1.35
N ALA A 121 0.45 -7.80 -0.70
CA ALA A 121 -0.09 -7.22 0.54
C ALA A 121 0.96 -7.15 1.66
N GLN A 122 1.82 -8.18 1.79
CA GLN A 122 2.92 -8.15 2.75
C GLN A 122 3.91 -7.02 2.44
N LEU A 123 4.35 -6.89 1.19
CA LEU A 123 5.30 -5.85 0.77
C LEU A 123 4.73 -4.46 0.96
N GLU A 124 3.45 -4.26 0.65
CA GLU A 124 2.75 -2.99 0.83
C GLU A 124 2.66 -2.63 2.32
N SER A 125 2.32 -3.59 3.18
CA SER A 125 2.31 -3.40 4.63
C SER A 125 3.70 -3.10 5.19
N GLU A 126 4.74 -3.79 4.71
CA GLU A 126 6.12 -3.52 5.11
C GLU A 126 6.56 -2.12 4.66
N ASN A 127 6.21 -1.71 3.44
CA ASN A 127 6.51 -0.38 2.92
C ASN A 127 5.83 0.71 3.77
N ARG A 128 4.55 0.52 4.11
CA ARG A 128 3.80 1.42 5.00
C ARG A 128 4.47 1.52 6.38
N LEU A 129 4.82 0.40 6.99
CA LEU A 129 5.51 0.38 8.29
C LEU A 129 6.89 1.03 8.25
N LEU A 130 7.65 0.85 7.17
CA LEU A 130 8.96 1.50 6.99
C LEU A 130 8.80 3.02 6.85
N ARG A 131 7.81 3.48 6.06
CA ARG A 131 7.47 4.90 5.97
C ARG A 131 7.05 5.49 7.31
N GLU A 132 6.23 4.77 8.09
CA GLU A 132 5.83 5.19 9.43
C GLU A 132 7.02 5.27 10.40
N LYS A 133 7.96 4.30 10.33
CA LYS A 133 9.17 4.29 11.17
C LYS A 133 10.18 5.38 10.78
N SER A 134 10.27 5.74 9.49
CA SER A 134 11.05 6.92 9.08
C SER A 134 10.41 8.22 9.56
N VAL A 135 9.08 8.24 9.71
CA VAL A 135 8.33 9.32 10.39
C VAL A 135 8.34 9.09 11.91
N ARG A 136 9.50 8.76 12.51
CA ARG A 136 9.67 9.05 13.93
C ARG A 136 9.56 10.57 14.08
N LYS A 137 8.43 11.02 14.64
CA LYS A 137 8.12 12.41 14.96
C LYS A 137 9.19 12.98 15.89
N SER A 138 10.30 13.45 15.32
CA SER A 138 11.29 14.25 16.02
C SER A 138 10.71 15.67 16.13
N THR A 139 9.77 15.85 17.05
CA THR A 139 9.07 17.12 17.20
C THR A 139 9.99 18.14 17.89
N LEU A 140 9.99 19.38 17.42
CA LEU A 140 10.71 20.47 18.09
C LEU A 140 10.16 20.66 19.52
N THR A 141 10.93 20.23 20.54
CA THR A 141 10.54 20.32 21.96
C THR A 141 10.95 21.64 22.59
N GLY A 142 10.27 22.05 23.67
CA GLY A 142 10.59 23.25 24.45
C GLY A 142 9.50 24.32 24.41
N GLN A 143 9.48 25.19 25.42
CA GLN A 143 8.45 26.21 25.64
C GLN A 143 9.04 27.62 25.80
N SER A 144 10.34 27.81 25.52
CA SER A 144 10.95 29.14 25.58
C SER A 144 10.36 30.06 24.52
N GLU A 145 10.39 31.37 24.78
CA GLU A 145 9.95 32.39 23.83
C GLU A 145 10.67 32.26 22.48
N THR A 146 11.97 31.95 22.50
CA THR A 146 12.78 31.70 21.28
C THR A 146 12.30 30.50 20.47
N ILE A 147 11.88 29.42 21.13
CA ILE A 147 11.35 28.24 20.43
C ILE A 147 9.95 28.53 19.87
N ASN A 148 9.14 29.32 20.57
CA ASN A 148 7.83 29.73 20.06
C ASN A 148 7.96 30.64 18.82
N ALA A 149 8.87 31.63 18.87
CA ALA A 149 9.16 32.48 17.71
C ALA A 149 9.68 31.65 16.51
N LEU A 150 10.48 30.61 16.76
CA LEU A 150 10.93 29.70 15.72
C LEU A 150 9.77 28.89 15.12
N ARG A 151 8.80 28.44 15.92
CA ARG A 151 7.59 27.76 15.40
C ARG A 151 6.76 28.67 14.50
N GLU A 152 6.57 29.93 14.90
CA GLU A 152 5.86 30.92 14.08
C GLU A 152 6.57 31.15 12.72
N GLN A 153 7.91 31.22 12.73
CA GLN A 153 8.68 31.33 11.48
C GLN A 153 8.53 30.10 10.58
N ILE A 154 8.52 28.90 11.16
CA ILE A 154 8.30 27.65 10.43
C ILE A 154 6.91 27.66 9.78
N GLU A 155 5.86 28.00 10.54
CA GLU A 155 4.49 28.06 10.03
C GLU A 155 4.31 29.06 8.89
N MET A 156 5.04 30.18 8.93
CA MET A 156 5.01 31.19 7.86
C MET A 156 5.73 30.73 6.58
N VAL A 157 6.87 30.03 6.69
CA VAL A 157 7.69 29.67 5.53
C VAL A 157 7.33 28.32 4.90
N ALA A 158 6.84 27.38 5.70
CA ALA A 158 6.51 26.02 5.27
C ALA A 158 5.55 25.92 4.06
N PRO A 159 4.49 26.76 3.92
CA PRO A 159 3.61 26.67 2.76
C PRO A 159 4.19 27.30 1.47
N THR A 160 5.43 27.80 1.50
CA THR A 160 6.07 28.48 0.35
C THR A 160 7.10 27.58 -0.35
N ASP A 161 7.40 27.88 -1.62
CA ASP A 161 8.46 27.21 -2.40
C ASP A 161 9.85 27.86 -2.20
N ALA A 162 10.01 28.71 -1.18
CA ALA A 162 11.25 29.43 -0.94
C ALA A 162 12.34 28.53 -0.34
N TRP A 163 13.60 28.77 -0.71
CA TRP A 163 14.73 28.08 -0.10
C TRP A 163 14.97 28.56 1.33
N VAL A 164 15.07 27.62 2.28
CA VAL A 164 15.26 27.93 3.70
C VAL A 164 16.68 27.58 4.15
N LEU A 165 17.36 28.55 4.76
CA LEU A 165 18.67 28.35 5.38
C LEU A 165 18.55 28.29 6.90
N ILE A 166 18.83 27.12 7.48
CA ILE A 166 18.78 26.89 8.93
C ILE A 166 20.18 27.01 9.52
N ARG A 167 20.37 27.91 10.49
CA ARG A 167 21.65 28.14 11.17
C ARG A 167 21.55 27.81 12.66
N GLY A 168 22.67 27.40 13.24
CA GLY A 168 22.79 27.05 14.66
C GLY A 168 24.00 26.19 14.91
N ASP A 169 24.44 26.13 16.16
CA ASP A 169 25.60 25.34 16.57
C ASP A 169 25.37 23.82 16.40
N HIS A 170 26.43 23.03 16.57
CA HIS A 170 26.33 21.58 16.51
C HIS A 170 25.36 21.06 17.59
N GLY A 171 24.45 20.16 17.22
CA GLY A 171 23.49 19.56 18.15
C GLY A 171 22.28 20.42 18.53
N THR A 172 22.10 21.63 17.98
CA THR A 172 20.94 22.50 18.31
C THR A 172 19.62 22.11 17.64
N GLY A 173 19.53 20.94 17.00
CA GLY A 173 18.30 20.45 16.39
C GLY A 173 17.94 21.05 15.02
N LYS A 174 18.94 21.47 14.21
CA LYS A 174 18.69 22.00 12.85
C LYS A 174 17.90 21.05 11.96
N GLU A 175 18.16 19.75 12.07
CA GLU A 175 17.42 18.69 11.37
C GLU A 175 15.94 18.67 11.76
N LEU A 176 15.64 18.84 13.05
CA LEU A 176 14.26 18.92 13.56
C LEU A 176 13.50 20.11 12.97
N VAL A 177 14.19 21.23 12.76
CA VAL A 177 13.61 22.43 12.12
C VAL A 177 13.29 22.14 10.65
N ALA A 178 14.20 21.50 9.91
CA ALA A 178 13.96 21.12 8.52
C ALA A 178 12.77 20.14 8.39
N GLN A 179 12.72 19.13 9.28
CA GLN A 179 11.62 18.16 9.33
C GLN A 179 10.28 18.86 9.66
N ALA A 180 10.28 19.81 10.59
CA ALA A 180 9.09 20.58 10.93
C ALA A 180 8.59 21.45 9.76
N ILE A 181 9.50 22.06 8.99
CA ILE A 181 9.15 22.80 7.77
C ILE A 181 8.52 21.87 6.74
N HIS A 182 9.13 20.70 6.46
CA HIS A 182 8.57 19.74 5.50
C HIS A 182 7.19 19.25 5.91
N GLN A 183 7.00 18.88 7.19
CA GLN A 183 5.73 18.41 7.73
C GLN A 183 4.61 19.45 7.64
N ALA A 184 4.94 20.74 7.79
CA ALA A 184 3.98 21.84 7.68
C ALA A 184 3.80 22.35 6.24
N SER A 185 4.52 21.80 5.25
CA SER A 185 4.48 22.23 3.85
C SER A 185 3.36 21.57 3.05
N ALA A 186 3.08 22.13 1.87
CA ALA A 186 2.18 21.52 0.88
C ALA A 186 2.68 20.16 0.36
N SER A 187 3.99 19.90 0.45
CA SER A 187 4.64 18.66 0.01
C SER A 187 4.90 17.67 1.15
N SER A 188 4.27 17.83 2.30
CA SER A 188 4.40 16.94 3.46
C SER A 188 4.10 15.45 3.18
N HIS A 189 3.32 15.17 2.12
CA HIS A 189 2.99 13.82 1.66
C HIS A 189 4.09 13.18 0.77
N LEU A 190 5.07 13.97 0.31
CA LEU A 190 6.20 13.52 -0.48
C LEU A 190 7.39 13.12 0.41
N PRO A 191 8.32 12.29 -0.09
CA PRO A 191 9.51 11.93 0.67
C PRO A 191 10.39 13.16 0.95
N MET A 192 10.87 13.26 2.19
CA MET A 192 11.94 14.19 2.58
C MET A 192 13.28 13.46 2.46
N ILE A 193 14.18 13.99 1.63
CA ILE A 193 15.51 13.42 1.44
C ILE A 193 16.53 14.26 2.22
N GLU A 194 17.13 13.66 3.23
CA GLU A 194 18.17 14.29 4.03
C GLU A 194 19.55 13.90 3.52
N VAL A 195 20.37 14.90 3.17
CA VAL A 195 21.73 14.68 2.69
C VAL A 195 22.71 15.36 3.64
N ASN A 196 23.51 14.56 4.33
CA ASN A 196 24.62 15.07 5.13
C ASN A 196 25.87 15.22 4.25
N CYS A 197 26.04 16.40 3.64
CA CYS A 197 27.17 16.67 2.74
C CYS A 197 28.54 16.50 3.41
N ALA A 198 28.64 16.62 4.74
CA ALA A 198 29.91 16.43 5.45
C ALA A 198 30.30 14.96 5.61
N ALA A 199 29.37 14.03 5.43
CA ALA A 199 29.61 12.59 5.49
C ALA A 199 29.92 11.97 4.13
N ILE A 200 29.73 12.72 3.04
CA ILE A 200 29.95 12.26 1.67
C ILE A 200 31.32 12.76 1.18
N PRO A 201 32.20 11.88 0.68
CA PRO A 201 33.45 12.30 0.04
C PRO A 201 33.19 13.28 -1.11
N GLU A 202 34.02 14.31 -1.24
CA GLU A 202 33.87 15.35 -2.28
C GLU A 202 33.83 14.75 -3.69
N GLU A 203 34.60 13.69 -3.93
CA GLU A 203 34.67 12.98 -5.21
C GLU A 203 33.35 12.25 -5.58
N LEU A 204 32.48 11.97 -4.61
CA LEU A 204 31.24 11.21 -4.81
C LEU A 204 29.98 12.08 -4.72
N ILE A 205 30.09 13.33 -4.24
CA ILE A 205 28.93 14.17 -3.94
C ILE A 205 28.05 14.43 -5.17
N GLU A 206 28.66 14.65 -6.33
CA GLU A 206 27.93 14.88 -7.58
C GLU A 206 27.17 13.62 -8.01
N SER A 207 27.80 12.45 -7.89
CA SER A 207 27.19 11.18 -8.28
C SER A 207 26.05 10.75 -7.35
N GLU A 208 26.13 11.09 -6.06
CA GLU A 208 25.09 10.81 -5.07
C GLU A 208 23.89 11.76 -5.24
N LEU A 209 24.12 13.03 -5.56
CA LEU A 209 23.06 14.03 -5.72
C LEU A 209 22.35 13.95 -7.07
N PHE A 210 23.09 13.67 -8.15
CA PHE A 210 22.58 13.76 -9.52
C PHE A 210 22.50 12.40 -10.23
N GLY A 211 23.01 11.34 -9.61
CA GLY A 211 23.15 10.02 -10.24
C GLY A 211 24.33 9.96 -11.19
N HIS A 212 24.59 8.76 -11.73
CA HIS A 212 25.66 8.56 -12.70
C HIS A 212 25.27 7.47 -13.72
N GLU A 213 25.79 7.60 -14.94
CA GLU A 213 25.64 6.56 -15.97
C GLU A 213 26.77 5.54 -15.89
N LYS A 214 26.51 4.32 -16.37
CA LYS A 214 27.48 3.22 -16.36
C LYS A 214 28.68 3.57 -17.26
N GLY A 215 29.87 3.75 -16.66
CA GLY A 215 31.11 4.13 -17.35
C GLY A 215 31.62 5.55 -17.07
N SER A 216 30.95 6.29 -16.18
CA SER A 216 31.35 7.65 -15.75
C SER A 216 32.60 7.70 -14.86
N PHE A 217 33.04 6.56 -14.33
CA PHE A 217 34.22 6.44 -13.45
C PHE A 217 35.38 5.63 -14.06
N THR A 218 35.42 5.50 -15.40
CA THR A 218 36.54 4.87 -16.14
C THR A 218 37.32 5.86 -16.96
#